data_AF-A0A8S8YV91-F1
#
_entry.id   AF-A0A8S8YV91-F1
#
_cell.length_a   1.000
_cell.length_b   1.000
_cell.length_c   1.000
_cell.angle_alpha   90.00
_cell.angle_beta   90.00
_cell.angle_gamma   90.00
#
_symmetry.space_group_name_H-M   'P 1'
#
loop_
_entity.id
_entity.type
_entity.pdbx_description
1 polymer ?
#
loop_
_entity_poly.entity_id
_entity_poly.type
_entity_poly.pdbx_seq_one_letter_code
_entity_poly.pdbx_strand_id
1 'polypeptide(L)'
;MIGKSLLQKNYLNTIQILLSYTSEYDKPENTELRKMMSDKSKYHEALKIIPNGMDLEKTVLKEMIESDNAVRAIRALPLQIRRFFVHAYQSFVFNKTLSASFENGEEMFSPQEDDVCYDKNGNLGKFENDPCQRLSIPFVGYAYYKKTRFHYYIEKILKDEEITPKDFFFKGYAGNQQ
;
A
#
# COMPACT_ATOMS: atom_id res chain seq x y z
N MET A 1 -6.19 -1.28 -3.06
CA MET A 1 -6.25 -2.19 -4.24
C MET A 1 -4.86 -2.56 -4.77
N ILE A 2 -4.08 -1.63 -5.36
CA ILE A 2 -2.75 -1.96 -5.93
C ILE A 2 -1.75 -2.43 -4.86
N GLY A 3 -1.58 -1.67 -3.77
CA GLY A 3 -0.66 -2.03 -2.68
C GLY A 3 -0.96 -3.39 -2.06
N LYS A 4 -2.25 -3.68 -1.81
CA LYS A 4 -2.73 -5.00 -1.36
C LYS A 4 -2.30 -6.11 -2.32
N SER A 5 -2.64 -5.98 -3.61
CA SER A 5 -2.32 -7.00 -4.62
C SER A 5 -0.81 -7.21 -4.76
N LEU A 6 -0.03 -6.15 -4.60
CA LEU A 6 1.43 -6.21 -4.61
C LEU A 6 1.99 -6.97 -3.41
N LEU A 7 1.45 -6.76 -2.21
CA LEU A 7 1.80 -7.49 -0.98
C LEU A 7 1.46 -8.97 -1.10
N GLN A 8 0.30 -9.30 -1.69
CA GLN A 8 -0.10 -10.68 -1.98
C GLN A 8 0.74 -11.35 -3.07
N LYS A 9 1.68 -10.61 -3.70
CA LYS A 9 2.48 -11.06 -4.86
C LYS A 9 1.61 -11.49 -6.03
N ASN A 10 0.37 -11.01 -6.10
CA ASN A 10 -0.51 -11.21 -7.23
C ASN A 10 -0.19 -10.15 -8.29
N TYR A 11 0.93 -10.34 -8.97
CA TYR A 11 1.46 -9.36 -9.92
C TYR A 11 0.54 -9.18 -11.13
N LEU A 12 -0.10 -10.25 -11.62
CA LEU A 12 -1.07 -10.16 -12.72
C LEU A 12 -2.25 -9.27 -12.36
N ASN A 13 -2.85 -9.48 -11.19
CA ASN A 13 -3.92 -8.62 -10.71
C ASN A 13 -3.45 -7.18 -10.45
N THR A 14 -2.19 -7.00 -10.02
CA THR A 14 -1.59 -5.66 -9.85
C THR A 14 -1.51 -4.93 -11.20
N ILE A 15 -1.06 -5.61 -12.25
CA ILE A 15 -1.05 -5.06 -13.62
C ILE A 15 -2.47 -4.75 -14.08
N GLN A 16 -3.41 -5.67 -13.88
CA GLN A 16 -4.80 -5.47 -14.27
C GLN A 16 -5.37 -4.21 -13.63
N ILE A 17 -5.25 -4.05 -12.31
CA ILE A 17 -5.76 -2.87 -11.60
C ILE A 17 -5.06 -1.60 -12.12
N LEU A 18 -3.73 -1.62 -12.26
CA LEU A 18 -2.97 -0.45 -12.69
C LEU A 18 -3.38 0.05 -14.08
N LEU A 19 -3.65 -0.88 -15.01
CA LEU A 19 -4.01 -0.55 -16.38
C LEU A 19 -5.51 -0.26 -16.53
N SER A 20 -6.39 -1.07 -15.92
CA SER A 20 -7.81 -1.08 -16.26
C SER A 20 -8.76 -0.48 -15.22
N TYR A 21 -8.28 -0.06 -14.05
CA TYR A 21 -9.17 0.51 -13.02
C TYR A 21 -9.72 1.88 -13.43
N THR A 22 -11.05 2.03 -13.45
CA THR A 22 -11.73 3.28 -13.80
C THR A 22 -12.39 3.92 -12.58
N SER A 23 -12.42 5.25 -12.54
CA SER A 23 -13.12 6.09 -11.56
C SER A 23 -14.26 6.88 -12.19
N GLU A 24 -15.27 7.25 -11.41
CA GLU A 24 -16.34 8.17 -11.86
C GLU A 24 -15.81 9.57 -12.21
N TYR A 25 -14.63 9.92 -11.70
CA TYR A 25 -13.95 11.20 -11.97
C TYR A 25 -13.00 11.14 -13.18
N ASP A 26 -12.87 9.98 -13.83
CA ASP A 26 -12.04 9.86 -15.02
C ASP A 26 -12.70 10.54 -16.22
N LYS A 27 -11.87 11.12 -17.10
CA LYS A 27 -12.36 11.59 -18.40
C LYS A 27 -12.88 10.42 -19.24
N PRO A 28 -13.90 10.62 -20.09
CA PRO A 28 -14.45 9.56 -20.94
C PRO A 28 -13.38 8.85 -21.77
N GLU A 29 -12.43 9.59 -22.34
CA GLU A 29 -11.37 9.04 -23.19
C GLU A 29 -10.42 8.13 -22.40
N ASN A 30 -10.11 8.51 -21.16
CA ASN A 30 -9.30 7.67 -20.25
C ASN A 30 -10.06 6.40 -19.87
N THR A 31 -11.37 6.51 -19.61
CA THR A 31 -12.22 5.36 -19.27
C THR A 31 -12.25 4.35 -20.41
N GLU A 32 -12.42 4.80 -21.65
CA GLU A 32 -12.40 3.95 -22.83
C GLU A 32 -11.04 3.26 -23.02
N LEU A 33 -9.95 4.01 -22.87
CA LEU A 33 -8.60 3.45 -22.94
C LEU A 33 -8.36 2.39 -21.85
N ARG A 34 -8.78 2.65 -20.61
CA ARG A 34 -8.64 1.68 -19.51
C ARG A 34 -9.49 0.43 -19.72
N LYS A 35 -10.69 0.57 -20.28
CA LYS A 35 -11.52 -0.57 -20.72
C LYS A 35 -10.82 -1.36 -21.83
N MET A 36 -10.17 -0.70 -22.78
CA MET A 36 -9.37 -1.37 -23.81
C MET A 36 -8.20 -2.14 -23.21
N MET A 37 -7.45 -1.52 -22.28
CA MET A 37 -6.35 -2.16 -21.55
C MET A 37 -6.80 -3.24 -20.56
N SER A 38 -8.11 -3.48 -20.39
CA SER A 38 -8.58 -4.65 -19.65
C SER A 38 -8.42 -5.95 -20.44
N ASP A 39 -8.30 -5.86 -21.77
CA ASP A 39 -8.10 -6.97 -22.68
C ASP A 39 -6.65 -6.98 -23.18
N LYS A 40 -5.91 -8.03 -22.80
CA LYS A 40 -4.51 -8.22 -23.17
C LYS A 40 -4.27 -8.27 -24.67
N SER A 41 -5.24 -8.76 -25.46
CA SER A 41 -5.11 -8.82 -26.92
C SER A 41 -5.04 -7.41 -27.55
N LYS A 42 -5.55 -6.40 -26.85
CA LYS A 42 -5.60 -5.00 -27.32
C LYS A 42 -4.44 -4.15 -26.83
N TYR A 43 -3.45 -4.72 -26.13
CA TYR A 43 -2.34 -3.94 -25.57
C TYR A 43 -1.56 -3.16 -26.64
N HIS A 44 -1.31 -3.77 -27.81
CA HIS A 44 -0.66 -3.09 -28.92
C HIS A 44 -1.46 -1.90 -29.47
N GLU A 45 -2.79 -1.98 -29.46
CA GLU A 45 -3.67 -0.89 -29.88
C GLU A 45 -3.68 0.22 -28.83
N ALA A 46 -3.86 -0.13 -27.57
CA ALA A 46 -3.83 0.81 -26.46
C ALA A 46 -2.50 1.58 -26.39
N LEU A 47 -1.36 0.93 -26.65
CA LEU A 47 -0.05 1.58 -26.64
C LEU A 47 0.10 2.68 -27.70
N LYS A 48 -0.64 2.60 -28.82
CA LYS A 48 -0.59 3.62 -29.88
C LYS A 48 -1.32 4.91 -29.50
N ILE A 49 -2.34 4.80 -28.65
CA ILE A 49 -3.25 5.90 -28.30
C ILE A 49 -3.09 6.38 -26.86
N ILE A 50 -2.28 5.70 -26.03
CA ILE A 50 -2.06 6.07 -24.64
C ILE A 50 -1.47 7.50 -24.54
N PRO A 51 -2.09 8.40 -23.76
CA PRO A 51 -1.63 9.77 -23.65
C PRO A 51 -0.31 9.86 -22.88
N ASN A 52 0.44 10.93 -23.11
CA ASN A 52 1.74 11.18 -22.45
C ASN A 52 1.63 11.38 -20.93
N GLY A 53 0.44 11.64 -20.38
CA GLY A 53 0.24 11.77 -18.93
C GLY A 53 0.12 10.44 -18.17
N MET A 54 0.15 9.29 -18.86
CA MET A 54 -0.03 7.96 -18.28
C MET A 54 1.28 7.15 -18.34
N ASP A 55 2.37 7.73 -17.84
CA ASP A 55 3.72 7.16 -17.96
C ASP A 55 3.87 5.81 -17.25
N LEU A 56 3.21 5.63 -16.11
CA LEU A 56 3.26 4.38 -15.34
C LEU A 56 2.59 3.25 -16.12
N GLU A 57 1.38 3.50 -16.61
CA GLU A 57 0.62 2.57 -17.44
C GLU A 57 1.37 2.27 -18.73
N LYS A 58 1.92 3.29 -19.40
CA LYS A 58 2.70 3.13 -20.62
C LYS A 58 3.94 2.27 -20.42
N THR A 59 4.67 2.47 -19.32
CA THR A 59 5.86 1.67 -18.96
C THR A 59 5.48 0.21 -18.77
N VAL A 60 4.43 -0.04 -17.98
CA VAL A 60 3.95 -1.40 -17.69
C VAL A 60 3.41 -2.08 -18.93
N LEU A 61 2.62 -1.37 -19.75
CA LEU A 61 2.01 -1.89 -20.96
C LEU A 61 3.09 -2.34 -21.96
N LYS A 62 4.15 -1.54 -22.15
CA LYS A 62 5.31 -1.91 -22.98
C LYS A 62 6.00 -3.17 -22.50
N GLU A 63 6.34 -3.25 -21.22
CA GLU A 63 7.01 -4.44 -20.66
C GLU A 63 6.14 -5.69 -20.74
N MET A 64 4.82 -5.56 -20.58
CA MET A 64 3.89 -6.66 -20.76
C MET A 64 3.83 -7.14 -22.22
N ILE A 65 3.87 -6.23 -23.19
CA ILE A 65 3.94 -6.58 -24.62
C ILE A 65 5.25 -7.30 -24.95
N GLU A 66 6.37 -6.82 -24.43
CA GLU A 66 7.70 -7.33 -24.79
C GLU A 66 8.05 -8.66 -24.10
N SER A 67 7.66 -8.82 -22.83
CA SER A 67 8.14 -9.93 -21.99
C SER A 67 7.06 -10.91 -21.56
N ASP A 68 5.79 -10.51 -21.68
CA ASP A 68 4.64 -11.18 -21.08
C ASP A 68 4.83 -11.57 -19.60
N ASN A 69 5.58 -10.76 -18.85
CA ASN A 69 5.97 -11.07 -17.49
C ASN A 69 5.57 -9.95 -16.53
N ALA A 70 4.51 -10.20 -15.76
CA ALA A 70 3.97 -9.22 -14.79
C ALA A 70 5.00 -8.79 -13.72
N VAL A 71 5.91 -9.68 -13.32
CA VAL A 71 6.96 -9.33 -12.34
C VAL A 71 7.94 -8.34 -12.95
N ARG A 72 8.34 -8.54 -14.22
CA ARG A 72 9.20 -7.61 -14.94
C ARG A 72 8.52 -6.27 -15.15
N ALA A 73 7.26 -6.27 -15.59
CA ALA A 73 6.48 -5.06 -15.79
C ALA A 73 6.34 -4.22 -14.51
N ILE A 74 6.06 -4.85 -13.36
CA ILE A 74 6.08 -4.13 -12.08
C ILE A 74 7.47 -3.61 -11.74
N ARG A 75 8.54 -4.40 -11.96
CA ARG A 75 9.92 -3.99 -11.64
C ARG A 75 10.43 -2.84 -12.52
N ALA A 76 9.88 -2.66 -13.71
CA ALA A 76 10.20 -1.53 -14.58
C ALA A 76 9.69 -0.18 -14.02
N LEU A 77 8.70 -0.20 -13.12
CA LEU A 77 8.28 1.00 -12.42
C LEU A 77 9.40 1.54 -11.50
N PRO A 78 9.54 2.87 -11.36
CA PRO A 78 10.46 3.48 -10.41
C PRO A 78 10.26 2.90 -9.01
N LEU A 79 11.34 2.70 -8.27
CA LEU A 79 11.29 2.10 -6.94
C LEU A 79 10.39 2.90 -6.00
N GLN A 80 10.39 4.23 -6.14
CA GLN A 80 9.59 5.16 -5.33
C GLN A 80 8.08 4.93 -5.54
N ILE A 81 7.64 4.70 -6.78
CA ILE A 81 6.22 4.42 -7.09
C ILE A 81 5.79 3.10 -6.49
N ARG A 82 6.63 2.08 -6.59
CA ARG A 82 6.30 0.79 -5.98
C ARG A 82 6.24 0.86 -4.45
N ARG A 83 7.11 1.66 -3.80
CA ARG A 83 7.00 1.97 -2.35
C ARG A 83 5.71 2.71 -2.05
N PHE A 84 5.36 3.69 -2.86
CA PHE A 84 4.15 4.48 -2.70
C PHE A 84 2.90 3.61 -2.66
N PHE A 85 2.78 2.59 -3.52
CA PHE A 85 1.64 1.65 -3.46
C PHE A 85 1.56 0.90 -2.12
N VAL A 86 2.68 0.45 -1.57
CA VAL A 86 2.72 -0.21 -0.26
C VAL A 86 2.36 0.77 0.85
N HIS A 87 2.91 1.98 0.83
CA HIS A 87 2.58 3.03 1.80
C HIS A 87 1.11 3.41 1.76
N ALA A 88 0.50 3.52 0.58
CA ALA A 88 -0.93 3.78 0.44
C ALA A 88 -1.78 2.69 1.11
N TYR A 89 -1.35 1.42 1.03
CA TYR A 89 -2.02 0.33 1.75
C TYR A 89 -1.78 0.40 3.27
N GLN A 90 -0.58 0.76 3.72
CA GLN A 90 -0.30 0.99 5.14
C GLN A 90 -1.18 2.12 5.71
N SER A 91 -1.36 3.22 4.97
CA SER A 91 -2.25 4.32 5.35
C SER A 91 -3.72 3.87 5.42
N PHE A 92 -4.16 2.99 4.53
CA PHE A 92 -5.48 2.39 4.61
C PHE A 92 -5.66 1.60 5.92
N VAL A 93 -4.71 0.73 6.26
CA VAL A 93 -4.76 -0.05 7.52
C VAL A 93 -4.71 0.87 8.73
N PHE A 94 -3.87 1.90 8.72
CA PHE A 94 -3.78 2.90 9.78
C PHE A 94 -5.12 3.62 9.99
N ASN A 95 -5.72 4.16 8.91
CA ASN A 95 -6.99 4.88 9.01
C ASN A 95 -8.12 3.98 9.51
N LYS A 96 -8.19 2.73 9.04
CA LYS A 96 -9.16 1.74 9.53
C LYS A 96 -8.94 1.40 11.00
N THR A 97 -7.69 1.27 11.43
CA THR A 97 -7.32 1.01 12.83
C THR A 97 -7.75 2.19 13.71
N LEU A 98 -7.44 3.41 13.29
CA LEU A 98 -7.82 4.64 13.99
C LEU A 98 -9.35 4.73 14.17
N SER A 99 -10.11 4.57 13.09
CA SER A 99 -11.58 4.62 13.14
C SER A 99 -12.15 3.52 14.03
N ALA A 100 -11.70 2.27 13.87
CA ALA A 100 -12.20 1.16 14.66
C ALA A 100 -11.86 1.33 16.16
N SER A 101 -10.65 1.79 16.48
CA SER A 101 -10.24 2.03 17.87
C SER A 101 -11.12 3.09 18.52
N PHE A 102 -11.36 4.19 17.81
CA PHE A 102 -12.23 5.27 18.28
C PHE A 102 -13.68 4.79 18.48
N GLU A 103 -14.25 4.06 17.51
CA GLU A 103 -15.62 3.53 17.59
C GLU A 103 -15.82 2.52 18.74
N ASN A 104 -14.76 1.80 19.14
CA ASN A 104 -14.80 0.85 20.24
C ASN A 104 -14.41 1.48 21.60
N GLY A 105 -14.23 2.80 21.65
CA GLY A 105 -14.01 3.53 22.91
C GLY A 105 -12.59 3.46 23.46
N GLU A 106 -11.59 3.15 22.63
CA GLU A 106 -10.18 3.24 23.02
C GLU A 106 -9.80 4.69 23.38
N GLU A 107 -8.95 4.86 24.39
CA GLU A 107 -8.43 6.18 24.77
C GLU A 107 -7.42 6.71 23.72
N MET A 108 -7.81 7.65 22.87
CA MET A 108 -7.03 8.06 21.69
C MET A 108 -6.07 9.22 21.90
N PHE A 109 -6.01 9.81 23.10
CA PHE A 109 -5.22 11.01 23.36
C PHE A 109 -4.06 10.75 24.32
N SER A 110 -4.29 9.89 25.31
CA SER A 110 -3.29 9.59 26.33
C SER A 110 -2.60 8.25 26.08
N PRO A 111 -1.26 8.19 26.11
CA PRO A 111 -0.52 6.93 26.13
C PRO A 111 -0.85 6.06 27.33
N GLN A 112 -0.83 4.75 27.13
CA GLN A 112 -1.00 3.74 28.18
C GLN A 112 0.17 2.74 28.18
N GLU A 113 0.22 1.88 29.19
CA GLU A 113 1.17 0.77 29.23
C GLU A 113 1.09 -0.04 27.92
N ASP A 114 2.25 -0.51 27.45
CA ASP A 114 2.40 -1.20 26.16
C ASP A 114 2.11 -0.37 24.89
N ASP A 115 1.78 0.93 24.98
CA ASP A 115 1.69 1.75 23.78
C ASP A 115 3.06 2.07 23.15
N VAL A 116 3.03 2.32 21.85
CA VAL A 116 4.12 2.98 21.13
C VAL A 116 3.88 4.48 21.18
N CYS A 117 4.91 5.25 21.49
CA CYS A 117 4.82 6.68 21.72
C CYS A 117 5.92 7.44 21.00
N TYR A 118 5.65 8.69 20.65
CA TYR A 118 6.69 9.65 20.31
C TYR A 118 7.17 10.35 21.58
N ASP A 119 8.48 10.40 21.78
CA ASP A 119 9.11 11.21 22.83
C ASP A 119 9.06 12.71 22.50
N LYS A 120 9.57 13.54 23.41
CA LYS A 120 9.67 15.00 23.23
C LYS A 120 10.51 15.44 22.01
N ASN A 121 11.38 14.56 21.51
CA ASN A 121 12.24 14.81 20.35
C ASN A 121 11.63 14.26 19.05
N GLY A 122 10.45 13.62 19.11
CA GLY A 122 9.81 12.97 17.96
C GLY A 122 10.36 11.58 17.65
N ASN A 123 11.14 10.96 18.53
CA ASN A 123 11.60 9.59 18.37
C ASN A 123 10.51 8.61 18.80
N LEU A 124 10.33 7.54 18.03
CA LEU A 124 9.38 6.49 18.33
C LEU A 124 9.99 5.52 19.36
N GLY A 125 9.28 5.30 20.47
CA GLY A 125 9.68 4.41 21.55
C GLY A 125 8.47 3.73 22.20
N LYS A 126 8.70 2.98 23.27
CA LYS A 126 7.63 2.41 24.09
C LYS A 126 7.15 3.43 25.12
N PHE A 127 5.98 3.19 25.70
CA PHE A 127 5.52 3.93 26.86
C PHE A 127 6.54 3.88 28.00
N GLU A 128 6.86 5.04 28.57
CA GLU A 128 7.81 5.23 29.67
C GLU A 128 7.22 6.10 30.79
N ASN A 129 5.90 6.35 30.76
CA ASN A 129 5.19 7.21 31.72
C ASN A 129 5.75 8.64 31.81
N ASP A 130 6.28 9.16 30.70
CA ASP A 130 6.69 10.56 30.57
C ASP A 130 5.48 11.42 30.10
N PRO A 131 5.09 12.48 30.82
CA PRO A 131 4.00 13.38 30.44
C PRO A 131 4.12 14.04 29.06
N CYS A 132 5.34 14.08 28.50
CA CYS A 132 5.60 14.61 27.16
C CYS A 132 5.41 13.57 26.05
N GLN A 133 5.19 12.29 26.37
CA GLN A 133 4.93 11.25 25.38
C GLN A 133 3.61 11.48 24.66
N ARG A 134 3.62 11.22 23.35
CA ARG A 134 2.42 11.30 22.50
C ARG A 134 2.12 9.93 21.93
N LEU A 135 0.87 9.51 22.05
CA LEU A 135 0.40 8.21 21.56
C LEU A 135 0.66 8.07 20.06
N SER A 136 1.07 6.86 19.65
CA SER A 136 1.29 6.51 18.25
C SER A 136 0.58 5.20 17.93
N ILE A 137 -0.24 5.21 16.88
CA ILE A 137 -0.74 3.97 16.28
C ILE A 137 0.37 3.43 15.39
N PRO A 138 0.84 2.19 15.59
CA PRO A 138 1.96 1.67 14.82
C PRO A 138 1.58 1.50 13.34
N PHE A 139 2.48 1.92 12.45
CA PHE A 139 2.39 1.54 11.05
C PHE A 139 2.64 0.04 10.90
N VAL A 140 1.72 -0.65 10.22
CA VAL A 140 1.87 -2.07 9.92
C VAL A 140 3.07 -2.30 9.00
N GLY A 141 3.85 -3.33 9.28
CA GLY A 141 5.00 -3.74 8.47
C GLY A 141 5.50 -5.11 8.89
N TYR A 142 6.65 -5.54 8.36
CA TYR A 142 7.21 -6.85 8.66
C TYR A 142 7.44 -7.09 10.16
N ALA A 143 7.96 -6.08 10.86
CA ALA A 143 8.39 -6.18 12.25
C ALA A 143 7.71 -5.12 13.14
N TYR A 144 6.44 -4.77 12.86
CA TYR A 144 5.74 -3.79 13.71
C TYR A 144 5.50 -4.34 15.12
N TYR A 145 5.40 -3.44 16.10
CA TYR A 145 5.20 -3.78 17.50
C TYR A 145 3.76 -4.25 17.76
N LYS A 146 3.62 -5.49 18.26
CA LYS A 146 2.32 -6.16 18.45
C LYS A 146 1.75 -6.09 19.86
N LYS A 147 2.58 -5.76 20.86
CA LYS A 147 2.12 -5.64 22.24
C LYS A 147 1.58 -4.24 22.44
N THR A 148 0.44 -3.92 21.84
CA THR A 148 -0.26 -2.64 21.98
C THR A 148 -1.74 -2.91 21.78
N ARG A 149 -2.60 -2.13 22.42
CA ARG A 149 -4.06 -2.23 22.26
C ARG A 149 -4.54 -2.13 20.80
N PHE A 150 -3.79 -1.44 19.94
CA PHE A 150 -4.13 -1.34 18.51
C PHE A 150 -3.92 -2.64 17.72
N HIS A 151 -3.17 -3.60 18.27
CA HIS A 151 -2.81 -4.82 17.55
C HIS A 151 -4.03 -5.64 17.17
N TYR A 152 -5.03 -5.73 18.04
CA TYR A 152 -6.27 -6.46 17.77
C TYR A 152 -6.98 -5.94 16.50
N TYR A 153 -7.11 -4.62 16.37
CA TYR A 153 -7.75 -4.01 15.20
C TYR A 153 -6.93 -4.21 13.93
N ILE A 154 -5.60 -4.01 14.01
CA ILE A 154 -4.69 -4.24 12.89
C ILE A 154 -4.79 -5.69 12.42
N GLU A 155 -4.72 -6.65 13.34
CA GLU A 155 -4.80 -8.07 13.03
C GLU A 155 -6.13 -8.44 12.37
N LYS A 156 -7.24 -7.92 12.88
CA LYS A 156 -8.56 -8.12 12.27
C LYS A 156 -8.61 -7.60 10.83
N ILE A 157 -8.16 -6.36 10.61
CA ILE A 157 -8.12 -5.75 9.26
C ILE A 157 -7.24 -6.59 8.32
N LEU A 158 -6.05 -6.99 8.76
CA LEU A 158 -5.15 -7.80 7.95
C LEU A 158 -5.73 -9.17 7.60
N LYS A 159 -6.43 -9.80 8.55
CA LYS A 159 -7.11 -11.09 8.33
C LYS A 159 -8.23 -10.96 7.30
N ASP A 160 -9.08 -9.94 7.43
CA ASP A 160 -10.17 -9.66 6.48
C ASP A 160 -9.62 -9.33 5.08
N GLU A 161 -8.45 -8.70 5.02
CA GLU A 161 -7.76 -8.38 3.78
C GLU A 161 -6.89 -9.54 3.23
N GLU A 162 -6.81 -10.68 3.91
CA GLU A 162 -5.95 -11.82 3.54
C GLU A 162 -4.46 -11.41 3.35
N ILE A 163 -3.96 -10.60 4.28
CA ILE A 163 -2.58 -10.14 4.35
C ILE A 163 -1.96 -10.59 5.68
N THR A 164 -0.68 -10.94 5.65
CA THR A 164 0.11 -11.18 6.86
C THR A 164 1.23 -10.13 6.98
N PRO A 165 1.75 -9.88 8.20
CA PRO A 165 2.91 -9.00 8.37
C PRO A 165 4.12 -9.45 7.54
N LYS A 166 4.27 -10.76 7.29
CA LYS A 166 5.35 -11.32 6.47
C LYS A 166 5.31 -10.85 5.02
N ASP A 167 4.15 -10.49 4.50
CA ASP A 167 3.98 -10.06 3.11
C ASP A 167 4.57 -8.67 2.85
N PHE A 168 4.75 -7.85 3.89
CA PHE A 168 5.47 -6.58 3.81
C PHE A 168 6.98 -6.76 3.63
N PHE A 169 7.50 -7.99 3.73
CA PHE A 169 8.91 -8.27 3.45
C PHE A 169 9.16 -8.46 1.96
N PHE A 170 9.90 -7.52 1.38
CA PHE A 170 10.36 -7.61 -0.01
C PHE A 170 11.89 -7.59 -0.09
N LYS A 171 12.49 -8.69 -0.58
CA LYS A 171 13.90 -8.70 -1.02
C LYS A 171 14.03 -7.73 -2.21
N GLY A 172 14.55 -6.53 -1.95
CA GLY A 172 14.62 -5.41 -2.90
C GLY A 172 14.22 -4.05 -2.32
N TYR A 173 13.59 -4.01 -1.13
CA TYR A 173 13.24 -2.78 -0.39
C TYR A 173 13.98 -2.64 0.93
N ALA A 174 14.77 -3.64 1.33
CA ALA A 174 15.75 -3.53 2.40
C ALA A 174 16.89 -2.61 1.93
N GLY A 175 16.60 -1.31 1.86
CA GLY A 175 17.62 -0.29 2.00
C GLY A 175 17.96 -0.20 3.48
N ASN A 176 19.25 -0.31 3.76
CA ASN A 176 19.89 -0.17 5.07
C ASN A 176 19.11 0.73 6.04
N GLN A 177 18.51 0.11 7.06
CA GLN A 177 18.43 0.76 8.36
C GLN A 177 19.76 0.44 9.05
N GLN A 178 20.73 1.33 8.83
CA GLN A 178 21.82 1.58 9.79
C GLN A 178 21.43 2.84 10.56
#